data_AF-A0A3D3R9G6-F1
#
_entry.id   AF-A0A3D3R9G6-F1
#
_cell.length_a   1.000
_cell.length_b   1.000
_cell.length_c   1.000
_cell.angle_alpha   90.00
_cell.angle_beta   90.00
_cell.angle_gamma   90.00
#
_symmetry.space_group_name_H-M   'P 1'
#
loop_
_entity.id
_entity.type
_entity.pdbx_description
1 polymer ?
#
loop_
_entity_poly.entity_id
_entity_poly.type
_entity_poly.pdbx_seq_one_letter_code
_entity_poly.pdbx_strand_id
1 'polypeptide(L)'
;MSKILEHASPNRVLLISSFLASISAVASCSFTKALSLNECVEAWSAGAKSMFLAILILVLAWAVATVCDENHLNTAGVLVELLSGSLSPNWMPTITFLLAAAVSFATGSSWSTMGLLMPLAISLTYSLL
;
A
#
# COMPACT_ATOMS: atom_id res chain seq x y z
N MET A 1 18.09 17.42 11.46
CA MET A 1 16.99 16.61 10.88
C MET A 1 17.37 15.13 10.78
N SER A 2 18.54 14.77 10.24
CA SER A 2 19.00 13.37 10.09
C SER A 2 19.10 12.57 11.41
N LYS A 3 19.66 13.16 12.47
CA LYS A 3 19.82 12.48 13.78
C LYS A 3 18.53 12.08 14.50
N ILE A 4 17.39 12.71 14.17
CA ILE A 4 16.08 12.39 14.78
C ILE A 4 15.42 11.21 14.05
N LEU A 5 15.60 11.12 12.73
CA LEU A 5 15.07 10.03 11.91
C LEU A 5 15.81 8.71 12.14
N GLU A 6 17.09 8.77 12.49
CA GLU A 6 17.93 7.59 12.74
C GLU A 6 17.52 6.79 14.00
N HIS A 7 16.91 7.46 15.00
CA HIS A 7 16.39 6.82 16.21
C HIS A 7 14.87 6.54 16.18
N ALA A 8 14.17 7.00 15.14
CA ALA A 8 12.74 6.77 14.99
C ALA A 8 12.51 5.34 14.48
N SER A 9 12.22 4.41 15.39
CA SER A 9 11.88 3.02 15.04
C SER A 9 10.42 2.94 14.58
N PRO A 10 10.13 2.78 13.27
CA PRO A 10 8.75 2.84 12.75
C PRO A 10 7.87 1.74 13.35
N ASN A 11 8.45 0.55 13.55
CA ASN A 11 7.77 -0.60 14.14
C ASN A 11 7.21 -0.29 15.54
N ARG A 12 7.97 0.44 16.36
CA ARG A 12 7.55 0.82 17.72
C ARG A 12 6.39 1.82 17.67
N VAL A 13 6.48 2.81 16.78
CA VAL A 13 5.45 3.84 16.62
C VAL A 13 4.15 3.20 16.12
N LEU A 14 4.22 2.36 15.08
CA LEU A 14 3.07 1.65 14.53
C LEU A 14 2.39 0.75 15.55
N LEU A 15 3.16 0.03 16.38
CA LEU A 15 2.62 -0.77 17.47
C LEU A 15 1.85 0.10 18.47
N ILE A 16 2.50 1.13 19.03
CA ILE A 16 1.91 1.98 20.07
C ILE A 16 0.68 2.72 19.53
N SER A 17 0.75 3.28 18.32
CA SER A 17 -0.37 3.99 17.71
C SER A 17 -1.56 3.08 17.44
N SER A 18 -1.33 1.83 17.01
CA SER A 18 -2.43 0.87 16.77
C SER A 18 -3.12 0.47 18.07
N PHE A 19 -2.36 0.26 19.15
CA PHE A 19 -2.94 -0.02 20.48
C PHE A 19 -3.74 1.18 21.00
N LEU A 20 -3.19 2.39 20.92
CA LEU A 20 -3.89 3.62 21.34
C LEU A 20 -5.14 3.88 20.50
N ALA A 21 -5.07 3.68 19.18
CA ALA A 21 -6.23 3.83 18.30
C ALA A 21 -7.35 2.85 18.68
N SER A 22 -7.02 1.57 18.93
CA SER A 22 -8.01 0.57 19.36
C SER A 22 -8.69 0.95 20.67
N ILE A 23 -7.93 1.42 21.66
CA ILE A 23 -8.46 1.92 22.94
C ILE A 23 -9.37 3.14 22.71
N SER A 24 -8.93 4.09 21.87
CA SER A 24 -9.70 5.30 21.56
C SER A 24 -11.02 4.99 20.82
N ALA A 25 -11.04 3.95 19.99
CA ALA A 25 -12.25 3.51 19.30
C ALA A 25 -13.28 2.92 20.28
N VAL A 26 -12.83 2.07 21.21
CA VAL A 26 -13.70 1.51 22.27
C VAL A 26 -14.21 2.62 23.21
N ALA A 27 -13.35 3.58 23.54
CA ALA A 27 -13.74 4.75 24.32
C ALA A 27 -14.81 5.57 23.58
N SER A 28 -14.61 5.82 22.29
CA SER A 28 -15.54 6.60 21.46
C SER A 28 -16.93 5.95 21.38
N CYS A 29 -17.01 4.62 21.18
CA CYS A 29 -18.28 3.89 21.23
C CYS A 29 -18.98 3.99 22.60
N SER A 30 -18.20 4.02 23.69
CA SER A 30 -18.72 4.16 25.04
C SER A 30 -19.27 5.57 25.30
N PHE A 31 -18.61 6.61 24.76
CA PHE A 31 -19.07 8.00 24.87
C PHE A 31 -20.32 8.29 24.02
N THR A 32 -20.41 7.74 22.81
CA THR A 32 -21.60 7.89 21.96
C THR A 32 -22.75 6.99 22.36
N LYS A 33 -22.54 6.01 23.26
CA LYS A 33 -23.49 4.93 23.61
C LYS A 33 -24.08 4.22 22.38
N ALA A 34 -23.33 4.23 21.28
CA ALA A 34 -23.81 3.70 20.01
C ALA A 34 -23.89 2.17 20.03
N LEU A 35 -22.96 1.52 20.76
CA LEU A 35 -22.80 0.07 20.84
C LEU A 35 -22.43 -0.34 22.27
N SER A 36 -22.89 -1.51 22.69
CA SER A 36 -22.45 -2.17 23.93
C SER A 36 -20.99 -2.66 23.80
N LEU A 37 -20.33 -2.92 24.94
CA LEU A 37 -18.95 -3.45 24.93
C LEU A 37 -18.82 -4.76 24.14
N ASN A 38 -19.86 -5.60 24.14
CA ASN A 38 -19.85 -6.86 23.42
C ASN A 38 -19.89 -6.63 21.90
N GLU A 39 -20.75 -5.72 21.44
CA GLU A 39 -20.84 -5.34 20.02
C GLU A 39 -19.58 -4.61 19.54
N CYS A 40 -18.91 -3.83 20.40
CA CYS A 40 -17.60 -3.24 20.09
C CYS A 40 -16.54 -4.30 19.80
N VAL A 41 -16.48 -5.36 20.61
CA VAL A 41 -15.52 -6.46 20.41
C VAL A 41 -15.86 -7.26 19.16
N GLU A 42 -17.15 -7.50 18.89
CA GLU A 42 -17.60 -8.15 17.66
C GLU A 42 -17.26 -7.32 16.42
N ALA A 43 -17.52 -6.01 16.44
CA ALA A 43 -17.19 -5.10 15.35
C ALA A 43 -15.67 -5.03 15.11
N TRP A 44 -14.87 -4.99 16.18
CA TRP A 44 -13.42 -5.04 16.09
C TRP A 44 -12.94 -6.37 15.46
N SER A 45 -13.51 -7.51 15.88
CA SER A 45 -13.20 -8.82 15.31
C SER A 45 -13.60 -8.93 13.83
N ALA A 46 -14.77 -8.40 13.46
CA ALA A 46 -15.22 -8.33 12.09
C ALA A 46 -14.28 -7.47 11.22
N GLY A 47 -13.83 -6.33 11.74
CA GLY A 47 -12.82 -5.49 11.09
C GLY A 47 -11.48 -6.20 10.93
N ALA A 48 -11.01 -6.91 11.95
CA ALA A 48 -9.77 -7.69 11.85
C ALA A 48 -9.87 -8.79 10.77
N LYS A 49 -11.03 -9.46 10.67
CA LYS A 49 -11.28 -10.47 9.62
C LYS A 49 -11.30 -9.86 8.22
N SER A 50 -11.87 -8.67 8.03
CA SER A 50 -11.90 -8.02 6.71
C SER A 50 -10.50 -7.61 6.23
N MET A 51 -9.59 -7.26 7.14
CA MET A 51 -8.19 -6.94 6.84
C MET A 51 -7.37 -8.15 6.38
N PHE A 52 -7.74 -9.37 6.76
CA PHE A 52 -7.03 -10.58 6.34
C PHE A 52 -6.99 -10.74 4.81
N LEU A 53 -8.12 -10.48 4.15
CA LEU A 53 -8.21 -10.54 2.69
C LEU A 53 -7.28 -9.51 2.04
N ALA A 54 -7.21 -8.30 2.59
CA ALA A 54 -6.34 -7.23 2.10
C ALA A 54 -4.86 -7.60 2.22
N ILE A 55 -4.45 -8.20 3.34
CA ILE A 55 -3.07 -8.67 3.55
C ILE A 55 -2.72 -9.76 2.53
N LEU A 56 -3.63 -10.71 2.28
CA LEU A 56 -3.43 -11.75 1.26
C LEU A 56 -3.14 -11.13 -0.12
N ILE A 57 -3.98 -10.19 -0.55
CA ILE A 57 -3.80 -9.50 -1.84
C ILE A 57 -2.45 -8.75 -1.87
N LEU A 58 -2.06 -8.06 -0.78
CA LEU A 58 -0.78 -7.36 -0.70
C LEU A 58 0.43 -8.31 -0.83
N VAL A 59 0.37 -9.48 -0.20
CA VAL A 59 1.44 -10.48 -0.31
C VAL A 59 1.53 -11.04 -1.72
N LEU A 60 0.40 -11.35 -2.36
CA LEU A 60 0.40 -11.79 -3.77
C LEU A 60 0.90 -10.68 -4.72
N ALA A 61 0.50 -9.44 -4.48
CA ALA A 61 0.97 -8.27 -5.21
C ALA A 61 2.50 -8.11 -5.13
N TRP A 62 3.08 -8.25 -3.93
CA TRP A 62 4.53 -8.24 -3.77
C TRP A 62 5.21 -9.43 -4.46
N ALA A 63 4.61 -10.62 -4.43
CA ALA A 63 5.16 -11.77 -5.16
C ALA A 63 5.23 -11.48 -6.68
N VAL A 64 4.18 -10.90 -7.27
CA VAL A 64 4.19 -10.49 -8.69
C VAL A 64 5.24 -9.41 -8.94
N ALA A 65 5.32 -8.40 -8.08
CA ALA A 65 6.35 -7.35 -8.20
C ALA A 65 7.77 -7.93 -8.20
N THR A 66 8.08 -8.86 -7.28
CA THR A 66 9.41 -9.50 -7.21
C THR A 66 9.76 -10.33 -8.45
N VAL A 67 8.77 -10.92 -9.12
CA VAL A 67 8.98 -11.68 -10.36
C VAL A 67 9.20 -10.74 -11.55
N CYS A 68 8.59 -9.55 -11.53
CA CYS A 68 8.79 -8.51 -12.54
C CYS A 68 10.07 -7.69 -12.37
N ASP A 69 10.76 -7.83 -11.23
CA ASP A 69 12.02 -7.12 -10.95
C ASP A 69 13.14 -7.46 -11.95
N GLU A 70 14.13 -6.57 -11.97
CA GLU A 70 15.30 -6.59 -12.86
C GLU A 70 16.04 -7.94 -12.88
N ASN A 71 16.08 -8.62 -11.73
CA ASN A 71 16.82 -9.87 -11.51
C ASN A 71 16.09 -11.13 -12.03
N HIS A 72 14.81 -11.02 -12.40
CA HIS A 72 14.00 -12.15 -12.85
C HIS A 72 13.57 -11.99 -14.30
N LEU A 73 12.40 -11.40 -14.57
CA LEU A 73 11.91 -11.22 -15.94
C LEU A 73 12.38 -9.90 -16.58
N ASN A 74 12.90 -8.95 -15.80
CA ASN A 74 13.29 -7.62 -16.28
C ASN A 74 12.21 -6.99 -17.18
N THR A 75 10.94 -7.12 -16.78
CA THR A 75 9.81 -6.67 -17.60
C THR A 75 9.89 -5.15 -17.83
N ALA A 76 10.38 -4.42 -16.83
CA ALA A 76 10.67 -3.00 -16.92
C ALA A 76 11.69 -2.67 -18.02
N GLY A 77 12.85 -3.32 -18.06
CA GLY A 77 13.89 -3.01 -19.06
C GLY A 77 13.52 -3.45 -20.47
N VAL A 78 12.81 -4.58 -20.64
CA VAL A 78 12.26 -4.97 -21.96
C VAL A 78 11.26 -3.95 -22.46
N LEU A 79 10.40 -3.43 -21.57
CA LEU A 79 9.43 -2.40 -21.92
C LEU A 79 10.14 -1.08 -22.25
N VAL A 80 11.18 -0.70 -21.49
CA VAL A 80 12.00 0.49 -21.78
C VAL A 80 12.74 0.35 -23.12
N GLU A 81 13.34 -0.79 -23.44
CA GLU A 81 13.99 -1.00 -24.74
C GLU A 81 12.98 -0.89 -25.90
N LEU A 82 11.79 -1.49 -25.77
CA LEU A 82 10.73 -1.41 -26.78
C LEU A 82 10.17 0.01 -26.95
N LEU A 83 10.14 0.81 -25.89
CA LEU A 83 9.50 2.13 -25.87
C LEU A 83 10.48 3.31 -25.87
N SER A 84 11.78 3.06 -25.78
CA SER A 84 12.88 4.05 -25.81
C SER A 84 12.87 4.94 -27.06
N GLY A 85 12.23 4.50 -28.16
CA GLY A 85 12.02 5.31 -29.36
C GLY A 85 10.76 6.19 -29.37
N SER A 86 9.82 6.01 -28.43
CA SER A 86 8.48 6.66 -28.49
C SER A 86 8.01 7.29 -27.17
N LEU A 87 8.65 7.02 -26.03
CA LEU A 87 8.13 7.41 -24.72
C LEU A 87 9.00 8.48 -24.06
N SER A 88 8.56 9.73 -24.17
CA SER A 88 9.14 10.84 -23.41
C SER A 88 8.85 10.64 -21.91
N PRO A 89 9.84 10.85 -21.01
CA PRO A 89 9.65 10.76 -19.55
C PRO A 89 8.46 11.58 -19.00
N ASN A 90 8.03 12.60 -19.74
CA ASN A 90 6.87 13.43 -19.41
C ASN A 90 5.54 12.66 -19.35
N TRP A 91 5.44 11.47 -19.95
CA TRP A 91 4.21 10.66 -19.95
C TRP A 91 4.08 9.74 -18.72
N MET A 92 5.14 9.56 -17.93
CA MET A 92 5.13 8.68 -16.75
C MET A 92 4.04 8.99 -15.71
N PRO A 93 3.73 10.26 -15.38
CA PRO A 93 2.63 10.58 -14.48
C PRO A 93 1.28 10.08 -15.00
N THR A 94 1.04 10.19 -16.31
CA THR A 94 -0.22 9.79 -16.96
C THR A 94 -0.38 8.27 -16.98
N ILE A 95 0.68 7.54 -17.33
CA ILE A 95 0.67 6.07 -17.33
C ILE A 95 0.46 5.54 -15.91
N THR A 96 1.18 6.10 -14.94
CA THR A 96 1.05 5.73 -13.53
C THR A 96 -0.37 6.00 -13.02
N PHE A 97 -0.98 7.12 -13.41
CA PHE A 97 -2.36 7.46 -13.04
C PHE A 97 -3.37 6.48 -13.64
N LEU A 98 -3.25 6.11 -14.91
CA LEU A 98 -4.16 5.16 -15.56
C LEU A 98 -4.03 3.75 -14.98
N LEU A 99 -2.80 3.30 -14.70
CA LEU A 99 -2.56 2.03 -14.02
C LEU A 99 -3.14 2.06 -12.60
N ALA A 100 -2.96 3.16 -11.86
CA ALA A 100 -3.56 3.34 -10.55
C ALA A 100 -5.08 3.30 -10.60
N ALA A 101 -5.70 3.95 -11.58
CA ALA A 101 -7.14 3.90 -11.77
C ALA A 101 -7.63 2.46 -12.06
N ALA A 102 -6.95 1.72 -12.95
CA ALA A 102 -7.30 0.35 -13.28
C ALA A 102 -7.15 -0.60 -12.09
N VAL A 103 -6.04 -0.51 -11.36
CA VAL A 103 -5.79 -1.34 -10.16
C VAL A 103 -6.77 -0.99 -9.05
N SER A 104 -7.03 0.30 -8.79
CA SER A 104 -8.00 0.75 -7.80
C SER A 104 -9.42 0.30 -8.14
N PHE A 105 -9.78 0.32 -9.42
CA PHE A 105 -11.06 -0.20 -9.89
C PHE A 105 -11.18 -1.72 -9.68
N ALA A 106 -10.14 -2.49 -10.00
CA ALA A 106 -10.14 -3.94 -9.88
C ALA A 106 -10.06 -4.44 -8.42
N THR A 107 -9.34 -3.73 -7.55
CA THR A 107 -9.13 -4.10 -6.13
C THR A 107 -10.05 -3.37 -5.16
N GLY A 108 -10.73 -2.32 -5.60
CA GLY A 108 -11.67 -1.53 -4.80
C GLY A 108 -11.07 -0.77 -3.62
N SER A 109 -9.73 -0.67 -3.52
CA SER A 109 -9.04 -0.10 -2.35
C SER A 109 -7.84 0.77 -2.75
N SER A 110 -7.80 1.98 -2.19
CA SER A 110 -6.69 2.94 -2.38
C SER A 110 -5.38 2.47 -1.74
N TRP A 111 -5.45 1.70 -0.65
CA TRP A 111 -4.27 1.18 0.06
C TRP A 111 -3.49 0.14 -0.76
N SER A 112 -4.20 -0.74 -1.47
CA SER A 112 -3.56 -1.72 -2.35
C SER A 112 -2.94 -1.06 -3.58
N THR A 113 -3.65 -0.10 -4.17
CA THR A 113 -3.16 0.69 -5.31
C THR A 113 -1.86 1.42 -4.96
N MET A 114 -1.82 2.12 -3.82
CA MET A 114 -0.61 2.82 -3.37
C MET A 114 0.53 1.85 -3.05
N GLY A 115 0.25 0.75 -2.33
CA GLY A 115 1.25 -0.24 -1.94
C GLY A 115 1.90 -0.97 -3.11
N LEU A 116 1.15 -1.21 -4.19
CA LEU A 116 1.66 -1.86 -5.41
C LEU A 116 2.31 -0.86 -6.37
N LEU A 117 1.67 0.29 -6.65
CA LEU A 117 2.20 1.23 -7.64
C LEU A 117 3.39 2.04 -7.17
N MET A 118 3.48 2.39 -5.88
CA MET A 118 4.57 3.23 -5.39
C MET A 118 5.96 2.62 -5.64
N PRO A 119 6.24 1.34 -5.28
CA PRO A 119 7.52 0.73 -5.61
C PRO A 119 7.72 0.56 -7.13
N LEU A 120 6.69 0.14 -7.87
CA LEU A 120 6.79 -0.05 -9.32
C LEU A 120 7.08 1.26 -10.08
N ALA A 121 6.37 2.33 -9.74
CA ALA A 121 6.53 3.64 -10.37
C ALA A 121 7.90 4.24 -10.06
N ILE A 122 8.40 4.07 -8.83
CA ILE A 122 9.75 4.49 -8.45
C ILE A 122 10.80 3.73 -9.27
N SER A 123 10.71 2.39 -9.34
CA SER A 123 11.65 1.58 -10.12
C SER A 123 11.64 1.94 -11.61
N LEU A 124 10.46 2.06 -12.22
CA LEU A 124 10.31 2.41 -13.64
C LEU A 124 10.86 3.80 -13.96
N THR A 125 10.59 4.79 -13.10
CA THR A 125 11.07 6.17 -13.33
C THR A 125 12.58 6.26 -13.15
N TYR A 126 13.14 5.53 -12.19
CA TYR A 126 14.59 5.48 -11.96
C TYR A 126 15.33 4.80 -13.10
N SER A 127 14.78 3.73 -13.69
CA SER A 127 15.38 3.06 -14.85
C SER A 127 15.32 3.87 -16.16
N LEU A 128 14.45 4.88 -16.24
CA LEU A 128 14.29 5.76 -17.41
C LEU A 128 15.16 7.03 -17.34
N LEU A 129 15.76 7.31 -16.18
CA LEU A 129 16.65 8.45 -15.91
C LEU A 129 18.11 8.05 -16.12
#